data_AF-A0A1M6FRX6-F1
#
_entry.id   AF-A0A1M6FRX6-F1
#
_cell.length_a   1.000
_cell.length_b   1.000
_cell.length_c   1.000
_cell.angle_alpha   90.00
_cell.angle_beta   90.00
_cell.angle_gamma   90.00
#
_symmetry.space_group_name_H-M   'P 1'
#
loop_
_entity.id
_entity.type
_entity.pdbx_description
1 polymer ?
#
loop_
_entity_poly.entity_id
_entity_poly.type
_entity_poly.pdbx_seq_one_letter_code
_entity_poly.pdbx_strand_id
1 'polypeptide(L)'
;MVLDRLKKIIKKIIYGSNKIENKNIILDPKVWVYSNVVMETNKGGTIEIGHSTEILNGVLILTYGGNIKIGSGCSINPYTILYGHGNLTIGNNVLIAGHCLIIPANHKFEDLERPINKQGLSKKGILIEDDVWIGAGSRILDGVKIGKGAIIAAGAVVNKDVEPYTIVGGVPAKFIKKR
;
A
#
# COMPACT_ATOMS: atom_id res chain seq x y z
N MET A 1 12.04 33.93 9.59
CA MET A 1 10.57 34.12 9.65
C MET A 1 9.76 33.26 8.66
N VAL A 2 10.37 32.30 7.95
CA VAL A 2 9.65 31.35 7.05
C VAL A 2 9.64 29.90 7.59
N LEU A 3 10.59 29.51 8.46
CA LEU A 3 10.63 28.16 9.05
C LEU A 3 9.61 27.89 10.17
N ASP A 4 9.09 28.92 10.86
CA ASP A 4 8.13 28.72 11.95
C ASP A 4 6.68 28.49 11.48
N ARG A 5 6.39 28.68 10.18
CA ARG A 5 5.05 28.40 9.62
C ARG A 5 4.82 26.91 9.28
N LEU A 6 5.89 26.12 9.09
CA LEU A 6 5.75 24.68 8.78
C LEU A 6 5.42 23.83 10.02
N LYS A 7 5.80 24.25 11.23
CA LYS A 7 5.49 23.51 12.47
C LYS A 7 3.99 23.55 12.85
N LYS A 8 3.19 24.45 12.26
CA LYS A 8 1.74 24.56 12.53
C LYS A 8 0.86 23.67 11.65
N ILE A 9 1.39 23.06 10.58
CA ILE A 9 0.59 22.18 9.68
C ILE A 9 0.46 20.75 10.24
N ILE A 10 1.25 20.37 11.25
CA ILE A 10 1.19 19.05 11.89
C ILE A 10 -0.06 18.87 12.79
N LYS A 11 -0.82 19.94 13.08
CA LYS A 11 -1.92 19.93 14.05
C LYS A 11 -3.33 19.65 13.50
N LYS A 12 -3.46 19.38 12.20
CA LYS A 12 -4.77 19.10 11.58
C LYS A 12 -4.75 17.78 10.82
N ILE A 13 -4.23 16.75 11.47
CA ILE A 13 -4.77 15.41 11.23
C ILE A 13 -6.22 15.51 11.69
N ILE A 14 -7.17 15.41 10.75
CA ILE A 14 -8.59 15.32 11.06
C ILE A 14 -8.79 13.94 11.70
N TYR A 15 -8.35 13.85 12.95
CA TYR A 15 -8.87 12.91 13.91
C TYR A 15 -10.28 13.43 14.20
N GLY A 16 -11.29 12.75 13.69
CA GLY A 16 -12.61 12.82 14.32
C GLY A 16 -12.38 12.44 15.78
N SER A 17 -12.31 13.46 16.64
CA SER A 17 -12.34 13.38 18.10
C SER A 17 -11.87 12.04 18.67
N ASN A 18 -10.55 11.83 18.83
CA ASN A 18 -9.92 11.13 19.95
C ASN A 18 -8.43 10.86 19.65
N LYS A 19 -7.62 11.09 20.68
CA LYS A 19 -6.19 10.79 20.78
C LYS A 19 -5.92 9.34 20.32
N ILE A 20 -5.12 9.12 19.27
CA ILE A 20 -4.74 7.76 18.85
C ILE A 20 -3.70 7.21 19.82
N GLU A 21 -4.15 6.44 20.80
CA GLU A 21 -3.36 5.41 21.47
C GLU A 21 -3.76 4.02 20.90
N ASN A 22 -3.78 3.89 19.57
CA ASN A 22 -4.06 2.61 18.93
C ASN A 22 -2.77 1.79 18.85
N LYS A 23 -2.61 0.81 19.75
CA LYS A 23 -1.44 -0.08 19.83
C LYS A 23 -1.14 -0.84 18.52
N ASN A 24 -2.10 -0.90 17.60
CA ASN A 24 -1.96 -1.58 16.31
C ASN A 24 -1.41 -0.68 15.20
N ILE A 25 -1.19 0.62 15.46
CA ILE A 25 -0.58 1.55 14.50
C ILE A 25 0.76 2.02 15.07
N ILE A 26 1.84 1.58 14.45
CA ILE A 26 3.22 1.80 14.89
C ILE A 26 3.93 2.60 13.80
N LEU A 27 4.21 3.86 14.10
CA LEU A 27 4.87 4.79 13.19
C LEU A 27 6.23 5.17 13.76
N ASP A 28 7.28 5.11 12.93
CA ASP A 28 8.53 5.76 13.27
C ASP A 28 8.30 7.28 13.48
N PRO A 29 8.97 7.93 14.47
CA PRO A 29 8.79 9.35 14.73
C PRO A 29 9.08 10.29 13.55
N LYS A 30 9.77 9.83 12.51
CA LYS A 30 10.05 10.61 11.28
C LYS A 30 9.16 10.24 10.09
N VAL A 31 8.03 9.58 10.31
CA VAL A 31 7.00 9.43 9.27
C VAL A 31 6.26 10.75 9.06
N TRP A 32 6.06 11.14 7.80
CA TRP A 32 5.22 12.27 7.43
C TRP A 32 3.85 11.79 6.95
N VAL A 33 2.80 12.19 7.66
CA VAL A 33 1.41 11.89 7.30
C VAL A 33 0.70 13.18 6.91
N TYR A 34 0.21 13.24 5.68
CA TYR A 34 -0.46 14.42 5.14
C TYR A 34 -1.98 14.37 5.37
N SER A 35 -2.73 15.32 4.81
CA SER A 35 -4.16 15.51 5.11
C SER A 35 -5.03 14.39 4.55
N ASN A 36 -6.13 14.08 5.24
CA ASN A 36 -7.13 13.09 4.80
C ASN A 36 -6.60 11.65 4.64
N VAL A 37 -5.45 11.32 5.24
CA VAL A 37 -4.99 9.93 5.33
C VAL A 37 -5.88 9.18 6.32
N VAL A 38 -6.32 7.98 5.96
CA VAL A 38 -7.08 7.08 6.82
C VAL A 38 -6.25 5.84 7.10
N MET A 39 -6.07 5.52 8.38
CA MET A 39 -5.46 4.28 8.85
C MET A 39 -6.47 3.54 9.72
N GLU A 40 -6.95 2.39 9.26
CA GLU A 40 -8.02 1.63 9.93
C GLU A 40 -7.55 0.23 10.33
N THR A 41 -7.71 -0.09 11.63
CA THR A 41 -7.39 -1.40 12.23
C THR A 41 -8.57 -2.03 12.97
N ASN A 42 -9.79 -1.51 12.78
CA ASN A 42 -11.03 -1.93 13.49
C ASN A 42 -11.36 -3.43 13.34
N LYS A 43 -10.96 -4.06 12.23
CA LYS A 43 -11.14 -5.49 11.94
C LYS A 43 -9.97 -6.36 12.42
N GLY A 44 -9.04 -5.80 13.18
CA GLY A 44 -7.79 -6.44 13.61
C GLY A 44 -6.61 -6.18 12.67
N GLY A 45 -5.45 -6.74 13.01
CA GLY A 45 -4.19 -6.54 12.28
C GLY A 45 -3.44 -5.27 12.67
N THR A 46 -2.23 -5.11 12.16
CA THR A 46 -1.32 -3.98 12.45
C THR A 46 -0.97 -3.16 11.23
N ILE A 47 -0.59 -1.91 11.46
CA ILE A 47 0.03 -1.00 10.50
C ILE A 47 1.38 -0.60 11.08
N GLU A 48 2.47 -0.93 10.39
CA GLU A 48 3.84 -0.58 10.76
C GLU A 48 4.47 0.26 9.63
N ILE A 49 4.98 1.45 9.95
CA ILE A 49 5.61 2.34 8.96
C ILE A 49 6.98 2.80 9.44
N GLY A 50 7.99 2.52 8.61
CA GLY A 50 9.40 2.79 8.88
C GLY A 50 9.82 4.25 8.71
N HIS A 51 11.10 4.50 9.00
CA HIS A 51 11.72 5.80 9.07
C HIS A 51 11.64 6.60 7.76
N SER A 52 11.47 7.92 7.87
CA SER A 52 11.50 8.83 6.71
C SER A 52 10.57 8.42 5.56
N THR A 53 9.41 7.85 5.88
CA THR A 53 8.38 7.48 4.89
C THR A 53 7.29 8.54 4.85
N GLU A 54 6.83 8.89 3.64
CA GLU A 54 5.77 9.86 3.41
C GLU A 54 4.46 9.19 2.98
N ILE A 55 3.37 9.54 3.65
CA ILE A 55 2.01 9.12 3.32
C ILE A 55 1.20 10.36 2.91
N LEU A 56 0.99 10.53 1.61
CA LEU A 56 0.42 11.75 1.04
C LEU A 56 -1.12 11.78 1.09
N ASN A 57 -1.69 12.89 0.64
CA ASN A 57 -3.09 13.22 0.83
C ASN A 57 -4.07 12.12 0.38
N GLY A 58 -5.05 11.80 1.22
CA GLY A 58 -6.14 10.90 0.84
C GLY A 58 -5.77 9.41 0.71
N VAL A 59 -4.56 9.01 1.14
CA VAL A 59 -4.17 7.60 1.18
C VAL A 59 -5.03 6.83 2.19
N LEU A 60 -5.48 5.64 1.81
CA LEU A 60 -6.21 4.72 2.68
C LEU A 60 -5.34 3.51 2.99
N ILE A 61 -5.12 3.23 4.28
CA ILE A 61 -4.37 2.07 4.78
C ILE A 61 -5.31 1.27 5.68
N LEU A 62 -5.84 0.17 5.15
CA LEU A 62 -6.95 -0.55 5.75
C LEU A 62 -6.56 -2.02 5.99
N THR A 63 -6.44 -2.45 7.24
CA THR A 63 -5.93 -3.79 7.56
C THR A 63 -6.87 -4.92 7.16
N TYR A 64 -8.17 -4.72 7.34
CA TYR A 64 -9.18 -5.77 7.17
C TYR A 64 -8.82 -7.10 7.87
N GLY A 65 -8.17 -7.01 9.03
CA GLY A 65 -7.77 -8.16 9.86
C GLY A 65 -6.40 -8.74 9.59
N GLY A 66 -5.64 -8.26 8.59
CA GLY A 66 -4.24 -8.64 8.39
C GLY A 66 -3.28 -7.46 8.55
N ASN A 67 -1.99 -7.68 8.29
CA ASN A 67 -0.95 -6.71 8.64
C ASN A 67 -0.44 -5.95 7.42
N ILE A 68 -0.17 -4.67 7.58
CA ILE A 68 0.47 -3.82 6.57
C ILE A 68 1.79 -3.32 7.14
N LYS A 69 2.89 -3.69 6.49
CA LYS A 69 4.24 -3.23 6.84
C LYS A 69 4.82 -2.43 5.69
N ILE A 70 5.26 -1.21 5.98
CA ILE A 70 5.93 -0.31 5.04
C ILE A 70 7.32 0.00 5.59
N GLY A 71 8.36 -0.21 4.78
CA GLY A 71 9.73 0.07 5.15
C GLY A 71 10.04 1.57 5.25
N SER A 72 11.34 1.86 5.27
CA SER A 72 11.88 3.22 5.39
C SER A 72 12.08 3.88 4.03
N GLY A 73 12.06 5.20 3.98
CA GLY A 73 12.36 5.99 2.78
C GLY A 73 11.32 5.84 1.66
N CYS A 74 10.09 5.43 1.98
CA CYS A 74 9.04 5.21 0.99
C CYS A 74 8.22 6.48 0.74
N SER A 75 7.56 6.54 -0.41
CA SER A 75 6.55 7.58 -0.71
C SER A 75 5.28 6.93 -1.24
N ILE A 76 4.18 7.14 -0.53
CA ILE A 76 2.85 6.67 -0.91
C ILE A 76 2.03 7.87 -1.35
N ASN A 77 1.93 8.07 -2.67
CA ASN A 77 1.35 9.26 -3.27
C ASN A 77 -0.20 9.28 -3.21
N PRO A 78 -0.83 10.45 -3.47
CA PRO A 78 -2.23 10.69 -3.14
C PRO A 78 -3.24 9.66 -3.66
N TYR A 79 -4.28 9.44 -2.86
CA TYR A 79 -5.42 8.56 -3.19
C TYR A 79 -5.05 7.12 -3.51
N THR A 80 -3.87 6.67 -3.07
CA THR A 80 -3.48 5.27 -3.09
C THR A 80 -4.21 4.51 -1.99
N ILE A 81 -4.64 3.28 -2.30
CA ILE A 81 -5.35 2.41 -1.39
C ILE A 81 -4.53 1.16 -1.13
N LEU A 82 -4.21 0.91 0.14
CA LEU A 82 -3.45 -0.24 0.63
C LEU A 82 -4.35 -1.10 1.51
N TYR A 83 -4.56 -2.35 1.11
CA TYR A 83 -5.31 -3.33 1.90
C TYR A 83 -4.38 -4.30 2.61
N GLY A 84 -4.79 -4.78 3.79
CA GLY A 84 -4.02 -5.74 4.61
C GLY A 84 -4.59 -7.16 4.67
N HIS A 85 -5.67 -7.47 3.95
CA HIS A 85 -6.49 -8.68 4.13
C HIS A 85 -5.69 -9.99 4.30
N GLY A 86 -4.75 -10.26 3.38
CA GLY A 86 -3.82 -11.40 3.38
C GLY A 86 -2.37 -11.02 3.69
N ASN A 87 -2.18 -9.87 4.33
CA ASN A 87 -0.93 -9.17 4.57
C ASN A 87 -0.34 -8.46 3.35
N LEU A 88 0.27 -7.30 3.60
CA LEU A 88 1.00 -6.50 2.64
C LEU A 88 2.34 -6.10 3.25
N THR A 89 3.43 -6.48 2.58
CA THR A 89 4.78 -6.05 2.94
C THR A 89 5.37 -5.21 1.82
N ILE A 90 5.77 -3.99 2.14
CA ILE A 90 6.49 -3.05 1.28
C ILE A 90 7.88 -2.84 1.88
N GLY A 91 8.91 -3.06 1.08
CA GLY A 91 10.31 -2.87 1.44
C GLY A 91 10.70 -1.41 1.63
N ASN A 92 11.99 -1.14 1.56
CA ASN A 92 12.56 0.20 1.71
C ASN A 92 12.70 0.91 0.36
N ASN A 93 12.68 2.24 0.38
CA ASN A 93 12.86 3.10 -0.78
C ASN A 93 11.86 2.80 -1.93
N VAL A 94 10.65 2.37 -1.57
CA VAL A 94 9.59 2.11 -2.55
C VAL A 94 8.83 3.38 -2.85
N LEU A 95 8.65 3.67 -4.14
CA LEU A 95 7.89 4.81 -4.62
C LEU A 95 6.58 4.32 -5.25
N ILE A 96 5.45 4.69 -4.65
CA ILE A 96 4.13 4.38 -5.17
C ILE A 96 3.47 5.68 -5.61
N ALA A 97 3.24 5.82 -6.92
CA ALA A 97 2.58 7.00 -7.49
C ALA A 97 1.08 7.03 -7.18
N GLY A 98 0.42 8.17 -7.45
CA GLY A 98 -0.96 8.40 -7.03
C GLY A 98 -1.97 7.43 -7.65
N HIS A 99 -3.11 7.27 -6.97
CA HIS A 99 -4.25 6.44 -7.43
C HIS A 99 -3.93 4.96 -7.65
N CYS A 100 -2.93 4.41 -6.96
CA CYS A 100 -2.66 2.98 -6.98
C CYS A 100 -3.62 2.22 -6.05
N LEU A 101 -3.82 0.93 -6.33
CA LEU A 101 -4.61 0.05 -5.48
C LEU A 101 -3.88 -1.30 -5.32
N ILE A 102 -3.62 -1.67 -4.07
CA ILE A 102 -2.87 -2.88 -3.70
C ILE A 102 -3.79 -3.76 -2.85
N ILE A 103 -4.15 -4.93 -3.37
CA ILE A 103 -5.20 -5.80 -2.81
C ILE A 103 -4.64 -7.21 -2.57
N PRO A 104 -4.19 -7.56 -1.35
CA PRO A 104 -3.65 -8.88 -1.00
C PRO A 104 -4.77 -9.88 -0.64
N ALA A 105 -5.88 -9.83 -1.36
CA ALA A 105 -6.98 -10.78 -1.24
C ALA A 105 -7.85 -10.75 -2.50
N ASN A 106 -8.59 -11.82 -2.73
CA ASN A 106 -9.60 -11.88 -3.77
C ASN A 106 -10.81 -12.69 -3.28
N HIS A 107 -11.97 -12.52 -3.91
CA HIS A 107 -13.08 -13.43 -3.67
C HIS A 107 -12.78 -14.80 -4.28
N LYS A 108 -13.15 -15.87 -3.56
CA LYS A 108 -13.23 -17.21 -4.15
C LYS A 108 -14.45 -17.28 -5.06
N PHE A 109 -14.32 -17.99 -6.17
CA PHE A 109 -15.36 -18.05 -7.21
C PHE A 109 -15.45 -19.43 -7.89
N GLU A 110 -14.71 -20.42 -7.38
CA GLU A 110 -14.59 -21.74 -7.98
C GLU A 110 -15.84 -22.61 -7.78
N ASP A 111 -16.64 -22.35 -6.75
CA ASP A 111 -17.90 -23.07 -6.48
C ASP A 111 -19.04 -22.45 -7.30
N LEU A 112 -19.52 -23.16 -8.33
CA LEU A 112 -20.57 -22.67 -9.22
C LEU A 112 -21.98 -22.73 -8.59
N GLU A 113 -22.17 -23.46 -7.50
CA GLU A 113 -23.48 -23.66 -6.85
C GLU A 113 -23.75 -22.60 -5.76
N ARG A 114 -22.73 -21.87 -5.32
CA ARG A 114 -22.84 -20.85 -4.27
C ARG A 114 -22.50 -19.46 -4.80
N PRO A 115 -23.27 -18.41 -4.44
CA PRO A 115 -22.89 -17.03 -4.77
C PRO A 115 -21.49 -16.67 -4.24
N ILE A 116 -20.72 -15.91 -5.03
CA ILE A 116 -19.32 -15.51 -4.73
C ILE A 116 -19.15 -14.95 -3.31
N ASN A 117 -20.08 -14.11 -2.85
CA ASN A 117 -20.02 -13.50 -1.50
C ASN A 117 -20.18 -14.51 -0.35
N LYS A 118 -20.56 -15.75 -0.64
CA LYS A 118 -20.64 -16.85 0.33
C LYS A 118 -19.45 -17.79 0.26
N GLN A 119 -18.54 -17.66 -0.72
CA GLN A 119 -17.44 -18.61 -0.92
C GLN A 119 -16.17 -18.27 -0.11
N GLY A 120 -16.11 -17.08 0.48
CA GLY A 120 -14.95 -16.60 1.24
C GLY A 120 -13.91 -15.91 0.36
N LEU A 121 -12.67 -15.84 0.84
CA LEU A 121 -11.59 -15.07 0.22
C LEU A 121 -10.32 -15.91 0.03
N SER A 122 -9.57 -15.68 -1.05
CA SER A 122 -8.12 -15.91 -1.08
C SER A 122 -7.41 -14.78 -0.37
N LYS A 123 -6.32 -15.08 0.32
CA LYS A 123 -5.52 -14.15 1.14
C LYS A 123 -4.04 -14.54 1.03
N LYS A 124 -3.51 -14.59 -0.20
CA LYS A 124 -2.14 -15.04 -0.47
C LYS A 124 -1.10 -14.00 -0.06
N GLY A 125 -1.50 -12.73 0.03
CA GLY A 125 -0.61 -11.65 0.42
C GLY A 125 0.07 -10.98 -0.77
N ILE A 126 0.72 -9.85 -0.52
CA ILE A 126 1.56 -9.16 -1.51
C ILE A 126 2.90 -8.81 -0.87
N LEU A 127 3.99 -9.07 -1.60
CA LEU A 127 5.34 -8.66 -1.23
C LEU A 127 5.90 -7.72 -2.29
N ILE A 128 6.25 -6.50 -1.89
CA ILE A 128 6.97 -5.53 -2.71
C ILE A 128 8.35 -5.38 -2.07
N GLU A 129 9.40 -5.80 -2.78
CA GLU A 129 10.78 -5.67 -2.30
C GLU A 129 11.30 -4.23 -2.40
N ASP A 130 12.56 -4.02 -1.99
CA ASP A 130 13.19 -2.69 -1.94
C ASP A 130 13.33 -2.03 -3.33
N ASP A 131 13.40 -0.69 -3.35
CA ASP A 131 13.72 0.12 -4.54
C ASP A 131 12.76 -0.10 -5.73
N VAL A 132 11.50 -0.44 -5.44
CA VAL A 132 10.46 -0.61 -6.47
C VAL A 132 9.79 0.73 -6.78
N TRP A 133 9.50 0.97 -8.06
CA TRP A 133 8.65 2.08 -8.49
C TRP A 133 7.34 1.59 -9.10
N ILE A 134 6.21 1.99 -8.52
CA ILE A 134 4.87 1.70 -9.02
C ILE A 134 4.27 2.97 -9.63
N GLY A 135 4.08 2.95 -10.95
CA GLY A 135 3.51 4.04 -11.72
C GLY A 135 2.03 4.29 -11.42
N ALA A 136 1.58 5.53 -11.68
CA ALA A 136 0.27 6.01 -11.25
C ALA A 136 -0.87 5.15 -11.81
N GLY A 137 -1.92 4.96 -11.02
CA GLY A 137 -3.10 4.20 -11.46
C GLY A 137 -2.92 2.69 -11.55
N SER A 138 -1.78 2.12 -11.11
CA SER A 138 -1.54 0.68 -11.19
C SER A 138 -2.39 -0.13 -10.19
N ARG A 139 -2.57 -1.42 -10.48
CA ARG A 139 -3.26 -2.41 -9.62
C ARG A 139 -2.34 -3.59 -9.35
N ILE A 140 -2.10 -3.91 -8.08
CA ILE A 140 -1.33 -5.08 -7.67
C ILE A 140 -2.28 -6.07 -6.98
N LEU A 141 -2.39 -7.28 -7.53
CA LEU A 141 -3.38 -8.28 -7.11
C LEU A 141 -2.79 -9.34 -6.16
N ASP A 142 -3.70 -10.06 -5.49
CA ASP A 142 -3.39 -11.07 -4.49
C ASP A 142 -2.39 -12.14 -4.98
N GLY A 143 -1.39 -12.43 -4.16
CA GLY A 143 -0.37 -13.44 -4.39
C GLY A 143 0.84 -12.97 -5.19
N VAL A 144 0.93 -11.68 -5.54
CA VAL A 144 2.04 -11.13 -6.32
C VAL A 144 3.24 -10.79 -5.44
N LYS A 145 4.42 -11.20 -5.90
CA LYS A 145 5.73 -10.67 -5.49
C LYS A 145 6.30 -9.72 -6.55
N ILE A 146 6.66 -8.50 -6.16
CA ILE A 146 7.42 -7.56 -7.01
C ILE A 146 8.86 -7.52 -6.52
N GLY A 147 9.78 -7.99 -7.37
CA GLY A 147 11.19 -8.08 -7.08
C GLY A 147 11.90 -6.72 -7.00
N LYS A 148 13.01 -6.71 -6.27
CA LYS A 148 13.81 -5.52 -6.00
C LYS A 148 14.13 -4.73 -7.27
N GLY A 149 14.01 -3.41 -7.20
CA GLY A 149 14.39 -2.54 -8.32
C GLY A 149 13.44 -2.56 -9.52
N ALA A 150 12.34 -3.32 -9.47
CA ALA A 150 11.38 -3.41 -10.56
C ALA A 150 10.56 -2.11 -10.75
N ILE A 151 10.07 -1.91 -11.96
CA ILE A 151 9.24 -0.77 -12.34
C ILE A 151 7.91 -1.28 -12.91
N ILE A 152 6.81 -0.82 -12.33
CA ILE A 152 5.47 -1.04 -12.84
C ILE A 152 5.04 0.21 -13.60
N ALA A 153 4.83 0.10 -14.91
CA ALA A 153 4.37 1.23 -15.73
C ALA A 153 2.97 1.69 -15.30
N ALA A 154 2.67 2.97 -15.52
CA ALA A 154 1.38 3.56 -15.15
C ALA A 154 0.20 2.79 -15.76
N GLY A 155 -0.88 2.67 -14.98
CA GLY A 155 -2.12 1.99 -15.39
C GLY A 155 -2.04 0.46 -15.51
N ALA A 156 -0.93 -0.18 -15.11
CA ALA A 156 -0.77 -1.62 -15.26
C ALA A 156 -1.60 -2.42 -14.25
N VAL A 157 -2.03 -3.63 -14.64
CA VAL A 157 -2.66 -4.62 -13.74
C VAL A 157 -1.71 -5.80 -13.57
N VAL A 158 -1.05 -5.88 -12.42
CA VAL A 158 -0.06 -6.91 -12.09
C VAL A 158 -0.76 -8.07 -11.38
N ASN A 159 -0.80 -9.21 -12.05
CA ASN A 159 -1.45 -10.44 -11.57
C ASN A 159 -0.51 -11.66 -11.52
N LYS A 160 0.80 -11.42 -11.72
CA LYS A 160 1.87 -12.41 -11.64
C LYS A 160 3.11 -11.73 -11.06
N ASP A 161 4.01 -12.54 -10.53
CA ASP A 161 5.29 -12.08 -9.99
C ASP A 161 6.10 -11.31 -11.03
N VAL A 162 6.85 -10.32 -10.56
CA VAL A 162 7.73 -9.48 -11.36
C VAL A 162 9.16 -9.72 -10.90
N GLU A 163 10.00 -10.19 -11.80
CA GLU A 163 11.42 -10.42 -11.53
C GLU A 163 12.15 -9.13 -11.15
N PRO A 164 13.18 -9.20 -10.29
CA PRO A 164 14.02 -8.05 -9.97
C PRO A 164 14.54 -7.30 -11.21
N TYR A 165 14.68 -5.98 -11.07
CA TYR A 165 15.19 -5.06 -12.09
C TYR A 165 14.47 -5.18 -13.45
N THR A 166 13.17 -5.45 -13.40
CA THR A 166 12.32 -5.62 -14.59
C THR A 166 11.30 -4.51 -14.69
N ILE A 167 11.06 -4.03 -15.91
CA ILE A 167 9.99 -3.10 -16.22
C ILE A 167 8.83 -3.89 -16.84
N VAL A 168 7.64 -3.79 -16.24
CA VAL A 168 6.40 -4.39 -16.75
C VAL A 168 5.31 -3.34 -16.95
N GLY A 169 4.35 -3.59 -17.84
CA GLY A 169 3.21 -2.69 -18.05
C GLY A 169 2.07 -3.34 -18.83
N GLY A 170 0.91 -2.68 -18.85
CA GLY A 170 -0.30 -3.14 -19.56
C GLY A 170 -1.33 -3.86 -18.69
N VAL A 171 -2.41 -4.30 -19.31
CA VAL A 171 -3.55 -4.99 -18.66
C VAL A 171 -3.86 -6.29 -19.43
N PRO A 172 -3.45 -7.47 -18.92
CA PRO A 172 -2.57 -7.68 -17.76
C PRO A 172 -1.13 -7.23 -18.05
N ALA A 173 -0.36 -6.96 -17.00
CA ALA A 173 1.02 -6.51 -17.11
C ALA A 173 1.90 -7.56 -17.80
N LYS A 174 2.74 -7.11 -18.72
CA LYS A 174 3.73 -7.90 -19.47
C LYS A 174 5.11 -7.28 -19.34
N PHE A 175 6.13 -8.11 -19.48
CA PHE A 175 7.51 -7.66 -19.62
C PHE A 175 7.64 -6.62 -20.74
N ILE A 176 8.33 -5.51 -20.45
CA ILE A 176 8.70 -4.49 -21.43
C ILE A 176 10.19 -4.60 -21.71
N LYS A 177 11.03 -4.43 -20.67
CA LYS A 177 12.49 -4.50 -20.73
C LYS A 177 13.09 -4.68 -19.34
N LYS A 178 14.41 -4.88 -19.26
CA LYS A 178 15.16 -4.72 -18.01
C LYS A 178 15.39 -3.23 -17.70
N ARG A 179 15.48 -2.90 -16.40
CA ARG A 179 15.75 -1.55 -15.91
C ARG A 179 17.16 -1.10 -16.28
#